data_AF-A0ABD4Z490-F1
#
_entry.id   AF-A0ABD4Z490-F1
#
_cell.length_a   1.000
_cell.length_b   1.000
_cell.length_c   1.000
_cell.angle_alpha   90.00
_cell.angle_beta   90.00
_cell.angle_gamma   90.00
#
_symmetry.space_group_name_H-M   'P 1'
#
loop_
_entity.id
_entity.type
_entity.pdbx_description
1 polymer ?
#
loop_
_entity_poly.entity_id
_entity_poly.type
_entity_poly.pdbx_seq_one_letter_code
_entity_poly.pdbx_strand_id
1 'polypeptide(L)'
;MEDKRGLITLATAIFVGMILYAWAVSSGPILFAVLLGSMKWYDSSIGWQQYFDLAFDVIIFGVPLWLYFRHAFRFSRLEVLTSRHLLVRFNRITRQVYLHRPSHCGGVLVLPWNGTTSMEMAGQRLMLGWFPDDTPLPFPNFALVGKPSSRLYDLQAEWE
;
A
#
# COMPACT_ATOMS: atom_id res chain seq x y z
N MET A 1 4.39 -7.42 -18.47
CA MET A 1 3.32 -6.55 -17.92
C MET A 1 3.48 -6.32 -16.43
N GLU A 2 4.01 -7.29 -15.67
CA GLU A 2 4.28 -7.18 -14.22
C GLU A 2 5.12 -5.94 -13.86
N ASP A 3 6.18 -5.65 -14.61
CA ASP A 3 7.11 -4.53 -14.32
C ASP A 3 6.46 -3.15 -14.35
N LYS A 4 5.35 -2.99 -15.10
CA LYS A 4 4.63 -1.71 -15.21
C LYS A 4 3.54 -1.56 -14.14
N ARG A 5 3.24 -2.60 -13.35
CA ARG A 5 2.10 -2.62 -12.41
C ARG A 5 2.38 -1.86 -11.12
N GLY A 6 3.61 -1.92 -10.61
CA GLY A 6 4.05 -1.09 -9.49
C GLY A 6 3.94 0.40 -9.84
N LEU A 7 4.34 0.77 -11.06
CA LEU A 7 4.22 2.12 -11.58
C LEU A 7 2.76 2.58 -11.68
N ILE A 8 1.85 1.73 -12.17
CA ILE A 8 0.41 2.05 -12.25
C ILE A 8 -0.17 2.28 -10.85
N THR A 9 0.21 1.44 -9.88
CA THR A 9 -0.24 1.59 -8.49
C THR A 9 0.28 2.87 -7.85
N LEU A 10 1.56 3.20 -8.08
CA LEU A 10 2.16 4.43 -7.57
C LEU A 10 1.55 5.67 -8.23
N ALA A 11 1.37 5.66 -9.55
CA ALA A 11 0.75 6.75 -10.29
C ALA A 11 -0.71 6.98 -9.86
N THR A 12 -1.49 5.91 -9.67
CA THR A 12 -2.87 6.01 -9.19
C THR A 12 -2.95 6.48 -7.74
N ALA A 13 -2.05 6.03 -6.87
CA ALA A 13 -1.96 6.50 -5.49
C ALA A 13 -1.63 7.99 -5.42
N ILE A 14 -0.67 8.46 -6.23
CA ILE A 14 -0.34 9.90 -6.34
C ILE A 14 -1.56 10.68 -6.85
N PHE A 15 -2.22 10.21 -7.91
CA PHE A 15 -3.38 10.89 -8.49
C PHE A 15 -4.52 11.03 -7.48
N VAL A 16 -4.87 9.94 -6.77
CA VAL A 16 -5.88 9.97 -5.70
C VAL A 16 -5.44 10.87 -4.56
N GLY A 17 -4.17 10.81 -4.15
CA GLY A 17 -3.60 11.67 -3.13
C GLY A 17 -3.69 13.15 -3.47
N MET A 18 -3.40 13.53 -4.73
CA MET A 18 -3.54 14.91 -5.20
C MET A 18 -4.99 15.39 -5.15
N ILE A 19 -5.94 14.56 -5.57
CA ILE A 19 -7.38 14.88 -5.50
C ILE A 19 -7.82 15.11 -4.05
N LEU A 20 -7.44 14.20 -3.14
CA LEU A 20 -7.77 14.31 -1.73
C LEU A 20 -7.12 15.54 -1.09
N TYR A 21 -5.88 15.84 -1.44
CA TYR A 21 -5.18 17.03 -0.94
C TYR A 21 -5.84 18.32 -1.43
N ALA A 22 -6.13 18.42 -2.73
CA ALA A 22 -6.80 19.58 -3.31
C ALA A 22 -8.14 19.84 -2.61
N TRP A 23 -8.95 18.80 -2.44
CA TRP A 23 -10.23 18.88 -1.73
C TRP A 23 -10.08 19.26 -0.26
N ALA A 24 -9.10 18.67 0.44
CA ALA A 24 -8.86 18.94 1.86
C ALA A 24 -8.42 20.40 2.12
N VAL A 25 -7.75 21.03 1.16
CA VAL A 25 -7.33 22.43 1.26
C VAL A 25 -8.44 23.40 0.84
N SER A 26 -9.20 23.09 -0.23
CA SER A 26 -10.25 23.99 -0.72
C SER A 26 -11.55 23.86 0.08
N SER A 27 -12.23 22.72 -0.06
CA SER A 27 -13.60 22.51 0.42
C SER A 27 -13.64 21.93 1.84
N GLY A 28 -12.59 21.24 2.28
CA GLY A 28 -12.47 20.65 3.62
C GLY A 28 -12.77 21.64 4.77
N PRO A 29 -12.13 22.82 4.81
CA PRO A 29 -12.36 23.81 5.87
C PRO A 29 -13.78 24.39 5.84
N ILE A 30 -14.36 24.56 4.64
CA ILE A 30 -15.73 25.06 4.45
C ILE A 30 -16.73 24.03 4.99
N LEU A 31 -16.57 22.76 4.61
CA LEU A 31 -17.41 21.65 5.10
C LEU A 31 -17.32 21.51 6.62
N PHE A 32 -16.11 21.58 7.17
CA PHE A 32 -15.88 21.48 8.61
C PHE A 32 -16.53 22.64 9.37
N ALA A 33 -16.44 23.87 8.85
CA ALA A 33 -17.08 25.06 9.42
C ALA A 33 -18.63 25.00 9.39
N VAL A 34 -19.21 24.43 8.33
CA VAL A 34 -20.66 24.17 8.24
C VAL A 34 -21.09 23.10 9.24
N LEU A 35 -20.36 21.98 9.32
CA LEU A 35 -20.69 20.86 10.20
C LEU A 35 -20.59 21.21 11.69
N LEU A 36 -19.63 22.06 12.08
CA LEU A 36 -19.46 22.53 13.46
C LEU A 36 -20.36 23.72 13.81
N GLY A 37 -21.15 24.23 12.86
CA GLY A 37 -22.04 25.36 13.07
C GLY A 37 -21.34 26.70 13.29
N SER A 38 -20.02 26.79 13.06
CA SER A 38 -19.29 28.06 13.18
C SER A 38 -19.66 29.04 12.07
N MET A 39 -20.03 28.51 10.88
CA MET A 39 -20.48 29.27 9.70
C MET A 39 -19.52 30.39 9.28
N LYS A 40 -18.26 30.29 9.71
CA LYS A 40 -17.17 31.21 9.44
C LYS A 40 -16.05 30.47 8.74
N TRP A 41 -15.64 31.00 7.60
CA TRP A 41 -14.45 30.56 6.89
C TRP A 41 -13.43 31.69 6.96
N TYR A 42 -12.30 31.42 7.62
CA TYR A 42 -11.35 32.47 8.01
C TYR A 42 -12.08 33.55 8.84
N ASP A 43 -12.01 34.83 8.44
CA ASP A 43 -12.69 35.96 9.09
C ASP A 43 -14.05 36.33 8.47
N SER A 44 -14.49 35.61 7.43
CA SER A 44 -15.72 35.92 6.70
C SER A 44 -16.83 34.90 6.95
N SER A 45 -18.09 35.37 6.99
CA SER A 45 -19.24 34.48 7.02
C SER A 45 -19.37 33.71 5.71
N ILE A 46 -19.71 32.42 5.78
CA ILE A 46 -19.95 31.58 4.61
C ILE A 46 -21.17 32.12 3.84
N GLY A 47 -20.93 32.62 2.63
CA GLY A 47 -21.95 33.12 1.72
C GLY A 47 -22.35 32.10 0.65
N TRP A 48 -23.23 32.53 -0.26
CA TRP A 48 -23.74 31.69 -1.35
C TRP A 48 -22.63 31.13 -2.26
N GLN A 49 -21.58 31.93 -2.49
CA GLN A 49 -20.45 31.53 -3.32
C GLN A 49 -19.73 30.29 -2.75
N GLN A 50 -19.48 30.24 -1.44
CA GLN A 50 -18.80 29.12 -0.80
C GLN A 50 -19.64 27.83 -0.81
N TYR A 51 -20.98 27.94 -0.77
CA TYR A 51 -21.86 26.79 -0.96
C TYR A 51 -21.84 26.27 -2.39
N PHE A 52 -21.79 27.18 -3.38
CA PHE A 52 -21.65 26.81 -4.77
C PHE A 52 -20.31 26.10 -5.02
N ASP A 53 -19.21 26.67 -4.53
CA ASP A 53 -17.87 26.09 -4.64
C ASP A 53 -17.81 24.70 -4.00
N LEU A 54 -18.43 24.51 -2.84
CA LEU A 54 -18.53 23.20 -2.18
C LEU A 54 -19.27 22.18 -3.05
N ALA A 55 -20.44 22.54 -3.58
CA ALA A 55 -21.24 21.65 -4.42
C ALA A 55 -20.51 21.29 -5.72
N PHE A 56 -19.82 22.26 -6.32
CA PHE A 56 -19.03 22.09 -7.52
C PHE A 56 -17.83 21.17 -7.29
N ASP A 57 -17.09 21.36 -6.21
CA ASP A 57 -15.95 20.53 -5.83
C ASP A 57 -16.35 19.08 -5.54
N VAL A 58 -17.51 18.84 -4.91
CA VAL A 58 -18.03 17.48 -4.69
C VAL A 58 -18.30 16.78 -6.02
N ILE A 59 -18.77 17.48 -7.04
CA ILE A 59 -19.00 16.89 -8.36
C ILE A 59 -17.65 16.64 -9.06
N ILE A 60 -16.77 17.64 -9.10
CA ILE A 60 -15.48 17.55 -9.81
C ILE A 60 -14.55 16.53 -9.20
N PHE A 61 -14.44 16.47 -7.87
CA PHE A 61 -13.54 15.53 -7.20
C PHE A 61 -14.24 14.23 -6.84
N GLY A 62 -15.49 14.27 -6.40
CA GLY A 62 -16.23 13.09 -5.96
C GLY A 62 -16.61 12.14 -7.09
N VAL A 63 -17.01 12.63 -8.27
CA VAL A 63 -17.41 11.76 -9.39
C VAL A 63 -16.21 10.96 -9.93
N PRO A 64 -15.04 11.55 -10.22
CA PRO A 64 -13.87 10.79 -10.64
C PRO A 64 -13.36 9.82 -9.57
N LEU A 65 -13.40 10.22 -8.29
CA LEU A 65 -13.00 9.35 -7.18
C LEU A 65 -13.95 8.15 -7.06
N TRP A 66 -15.26 8.37 -7.20
CA TRP A 66 -16.26 7.32 -7.20
C TRP A 66 -16.08 6.37 -8.38
N LEU A 67 -15.89 6.90 -9.60
CA LEU A 67 -15.59 6.10 -10.79
C LEU A 67 -14.30 5.28 -10.62
N TYR A 68 -13.26 5.90 -10.03
CA TYR A 68 -12.01 5.22 -9.71
C TYR A 68 -12.24 4.07 -8.72
N PHE A 69 -12.91 4.31 -7.60
CA PHE A 69 -13.18 3.26 -6.62
C PHE A 69 -14.07 2.14 -7.16
N ARG A 70 -15.04 2.49 -8.02
CA ARG A 70 -15.97 1.53 -8.62
C ARG A 70 -15.30 0.64 -9.68
N HIS A 71 -14.45 1.21 -10.53
CA HIS A 71 -13.95 0.52 -11.73
C HIS A 71 -12.43 0.32 -11.72
N ALA A 72 -11.66 1.31 -11.28
CA ALA A 72 -10.21 1.30 -11.39
C ALA A 72 -9.51 0.66 -10.18
N PHE A 73 -10.14 0.64 -9.01
CA PHE A 73 -9.56 0.11 -7.76
C PHE A 73 -9.10 -1.34 -7.85
N ARG A 74 -9.73 -2.15 -8.71
CA ARG A 74 -9.32 -3.54 -8.94
C ARG A 74 -7.95 -3.66 -9.62
N PHE A 75 -7.54 -2.64 -10.36
CA PHE A 75 -6.25 -2.60 -11.05
C PHE A 75 -5.15 -2.03 -10.15
N SER A 76 -5.51 -1.16 -9.21
CA SER A 76 -4.63 -0.63 -8.16
C SER A 76 -4.42 -1.68 -7.07
N ARG A 77 -3.42 -2.57 -7.22
CA ARG A 77 -3.13 -3.56 -6.19
C ARG A 77 -2.34 -2.90 -5.06
N LEU A 78 -2.96 -2.75 -3.90
CA LEU A 78 -2.32 -2.23 -2.68
C LEU A 78 -1.37 -3.25 -2.04
N GLU A 79 -0.56 -3.97 -2.82
CA GLU A 79 0.34 -5.02 -2.33
C GLU A 79 1.30 -4.49 -1.26
N VAL A 80 1.68 -3.21 -1.37
CA VAL A 80 2.47 -2.47 -0.37
C VAL A 80 1.76 -2.38 0.98
N LEU A 81 0.42 -2.31 1.01
CA LEU A 81 -0.38 -2.20 2.23
C LEU A 81 -0.90 -3.56 2.76
N THR A 82 -0.90 -4.61 1.94
CA THR A 82 -1.50 -5.92 2.30
C THR A 82 -0.50 -7.01 2.65
N SER A 83 0.74 -6.69 3.04
CA SER A 83 1.73 -7.69 3.51
C SER A 83 1.40 -8.32 4.88
N ARG A 84 0.15 -8.22 5.37
CA ARG A 84 -0.29 -8.87 6.60
C ARG A 84 -0.77 -10.30 6.30
N HIS A 85 -0.13 -11.27 6.96
CA HIS A 85 -0.40 -12.72 6.90
C HIS A 85 0.10 -13.45 5.66
N LEU A 86 1.32 -13.13 5.21
CA LEU A 86 2.06 -13.99 4.28
C LEU A 86 2.48 -15.27 5.00
N LEU A 87 2.03 -16.43 4.49
CA LEU A 87 2.47 -17.73 4.98
C LEU A 87 3.63 -18.20 4.09
N VAL A 88 4.78 -18.43 4.70
CA VAL A 88 5.97 -18.92 4.01
C VAL A 88 6.15 -20.40 4.38
N ARG A 89 6.26 -21.29 3.40
CA ARG A 89 6.55 -22.72 3.61
C ARG A 89 7.88 -23.10 3.00
N PHE A 90 8.68 -23.80 3.77
CA PHE A 90 9.96 -24.35 3.32
C PHE A 90 9.79 -25.82 2.99
N ASN A 91 10.22 -26.21 1.79
CA ASN A 91 10.32 -27.62 1.42
C ASN A 91 11.79 -28.03 1.40
N ARG A 92 12.18 -28.84 2.39
CA ARG A 92 13.55 -29.33 2.55
C ARG A 92 13.96 -30.30 1.44
N ILE A 93 13.01 -31.04 0.86
CA ILE A 93 13.28 -32.05 -0.17
C ILE A 93 13.57 -31.35 -1.51
N THR A 94 12.69 -30.43 -1.91
CA THR A 94 12.84 -29.72 -3.20
C THR A 94 13.73 -28.48 -3.11
N ARG A 95 14.15 -28.08 -1.90
CA ARG A 95 14.86 -26.82 -1.63
C ARG A 95 14.15 -25.61 -2.24
N GLN A 96 12.83 -25.56 -2.06
CA GLN A 96 11.97 -24.47 -2.53
C GLN A 96 11.24 -23.80 -1.36
N VAL A 97 10.96 -22.52 -1.54
CA VAL A 97 10.19 -21.68 -0.63
C VAL A 97 8.89 -21.28 -1.31
N TYR A 98 7.77 -21.52 -0.63
CA TYR A 98 6.43 -21.20 -1.10
C TYR A 98 5.91 -20.00 -0.33
N LEU A 99 5.75 -18.87 -1.01
CA LEU A 99 5.11 -17.68 -0.47
C LEU A 99 3.64 -17.69 -0.83
N HIS A 100 2.78 -17.95 0.15
CA HIS A 100 1.35 -17.89 -0.02
C HIS A 100 0.89 -16.45 0.06
N ARG A 101 0.62 -15.87 -1.11
CA ARG A 101 -0.02 -14.55 -1.23
C ARG A 101 -1.48 -14.75 -1.66
N PRO A 102 -2.39 -13.81 -1.34
CA PRO A 102 -3.74 -13.83 -1.89
C PRO A 102 -3.72 -13.89 -3.43
N SER A 103 -4.77 -14.46 -4.04
CA SER A 103 -4.88 -14.58 -5.50
C SER A 103 -4.80 -13.22 -6.23
N HIS A 104 -5.20 -12.16 -5.54
CA HIS A 104 -5.09 -10.77 -5.99
C HIS A 104 -3.70 -10.13 -5.74
N CYS A 105 -2.68 -10.89 -5.36
CA CYS A 105 -1.29 -10.44 -5.21
C CYS A 105 -0.32 -11.41 -5.91
N GLY A 106 -0.76 -12.00 -7.03
CA GLY A 106 0.03 -12.97 -7.80
C GLY A 106 -0.02 -14.41 -7.26
N GLY A 107 -0.83 -14.69 -6.22
CA GLY A 107 -1.03 -16.05 -5.71
C GLY A 107 0.21 -16.66 -5.06
N VAL A 108 0.32 -17.99 -5.11
CA VAL A 108 1.45 -18.73 -4.52
C VAL A 108 2.68 -18.56 -5.40
N LEU A 109 3.72 -17.94 -4.84
CA LEU A 109 5.02 -17.76 -5.51
C LEU A 109 5.99 -18.84 -5.01
N VAL A 110 6.69 -19.49 -5.95
CA VAL A 110 7.70 -20.50 -5.65
C VAL A 110 9.09 -19.91 -5.92
N LEU A 111 9.95 -19.90 -4.91
CA LEU A 111 11.30 -19.36 -4.96
C LEU A 111 12.33 -20.42 -4.57
N PRO A 112 13.58 -20.33 -5.06
CA PRO A 112 14.64 -21.22 -4.62
C PRO A 112 15.04 -20.91 -3.17
N TRP A 113 15.25 -21.94 -2.36
CA TRP A 113 15.76 -21.78 -0.99
C TRP A 113 17.18 -21.24 -1.02
N ASN A 114 18.06 -21.79 -1.86
CA ASN A 114 19.47 -21.40 -1.89
C ASN A 114 19.71 -19.91 -2.23
N GLY A 115 18.74 -19.23 -2.86
CA GLY A 115 18.80 -17.80 -3.18
C GLY A 115 18.13 -16.90 -2.14
N THR A 116 17.95 -17.40 -0.92
CA THR A 116 17.32 -16.62 0.17
C THR A 116 18.38 -15.90 0.97
N THR A 117 18.28 -14.58 1.04
CA THR A 117 19.12 -13.72 1.87
C THR A 117 18.32 -13.29 3.10
N SER A 118 18.84 -13.55 4.31
CA SER A 118 18.27 -12.98 5.53
C SER A 118 18.85 -11.60 5.81
N MET A 119 18.00 -10.67 6.23
CA MET A 119 18.39 -9.37 6.74
C MET A 119 17.78 -9.21 8.14
N GLU A 120 18.68 -9.06 9.12
CA GLU A 120 18.32 -8.98 10.52
C GLU A 120 18.51 -7.54 10.99
N MET A 121 17.42 -6.95 11.50
CA MET A 121 17.45 -5.59 12.02
C MET A 121 16.77 -5.57 13.38
N ALA A 122 17.52 -5.17 14.40
CA ALA A 122 17.03 -5.13 15.77
C ALA A 122 15.75 -4.27 15.87
N GLY A 123 14.71 -4.83 16.49
CA GLY A 123 13.40 -4.20 16.64
C GLY A 123 12.45 -4.42 15.45
N GLN A 124 12.91 -5.07 14.37
CA GLN A 124 12.06 -5.50 13.25
C GLN A 124 11.87 -7.03 13.26
N ARG A 125 10.98 -7.50 12.37
CA ARG A 125 10.82 -8.92 12.05
C ARG A 125 11.95 -9.36 11.13
N LEU A 126 12.28 -10.65 11.12
CA LEU A 126 13.27 -11.20 10.21
C LEU A 126 12.82 -10.95 8.76
N MET A 127 13.67 -10.33 7.95
CA MET A 127 13.37 -10.06 6.55
C MET A 127 14.09 -11.07 5.67
N LEU A 128 13.33 -11.84 4.90
CA LEU A 128 13.85 -12.73 3.86
C LEU A 128 13.75 -12.02 2.52
N GLY A 129 14.85 -11.97 1.78
CA GLY A 129 14.97 -11.37 0.47
C GLY A 129 15.37 -12.38 -0.58
N TRP A 130 14.82 -12.20 -1.78
CA TRP A 130 15.17 -12.93 -2.99
C TRP A 130 15.50 -11.91 -4.07
N PHE A 131 16.76 -11.87 -4.49
CA PHE A 131 17.23 -10.91 -5.48
C PHE A 131 17.14 -11.48 -6.91
N PRO A 132 17.09 -10.61 -7.94
CA PRO A 132 17.02 -11.05 -9.34
C PRO A 132 18.21 -11.90 -9.80
N ASP A 133 19.36 -11.78 -9.13
CA ASP A 133 20.57 -12.54 -9.47
C ASP A 133 20.41 -14.04 -9.17
N ASP A 134 19.67 -14.37 -8.10
CA ASP A 134 19.49 -15.74 -7.62
C ASP A 134 18.11 -16.34 -7.94
N THR A 135 17.21 -15.55 -8.52
CA THR A 135 15.82 -15.95 -8.79
C THR A 135 15.37 -15.60 -10.20
N PRO A 136 14.42 -16.35 -10.79
CA PRO A 136 13.92 -16.08 -12.13
C PRO A 136 13.03 -14.82 -12.23
N LEU A 137 13.01 -13.97 -11.19
CA LEU A 137 12.14 -12.81 -11.10
C LEU A 137 12.87 -11.53 -11.49
N PRO A 138 12.22 -10.62 -12.23
CA PRO A 138 12.85 -9.38 -12.67
C PRO A 138 13.03 -8.34 -11.54
N PHE A 139 12.45 -8.57 -10.36
CA PHE A 139 12.49 -7.65 -9.23
C PHE A 139 12.73 -8.40 -7.91
N PRO A 140 13.40 -7.76 -6.93
CA PRO A 140 13.62 -8.36 -5.63
C PRO A 140 12.29 -8.56 -4.91
N ASN A 141 12.13 -9.71 -4.27
CA ASN A 141 10.97 -10.03 -3.45
C ASN A 141 11.40 -10.13 -1.99
N PHE A 142 10.55 -9.63 -1.10
CA PHE A 142 10.84 -9.64 0.34
C PHE A 142 9.64 -10.17 1.13
N ALA A 143 9.92 -10.87 2.23
CA ALA A 143 8.92 -11.30 3.19
C ALA A 143 9.42 -11.10 4.61
N LEU A 144 8.54 -10.58 5.46
CA LEU A 144 8.80 -10.42 6.90
C LEU A 144 8.24 -11.64 7.64
N VAL A 145 9.11 -12.36 8.34
CA VAL A 145 8.83 -13.62 9.03
C VAL A 145 9.06 -13.46 10.53
N GLY A 146 8.29 -14.21 11.32
CA GLY A 146 8.47 -14.28 12.78
C GLY A 146 7.97 -13.07 13.55
N LYS A 147 8.30 -13.04 14.84
CA LYS A 147 8.00 -11.92 15.74
C LYS A 147 9.10 -10.87 15.66
N PRO A 148 8.78 -9.58 15.90
CA PRO A 148 9.82 -8.58 16.05
C PRO A 148 10.64 -8.90 17.30
N SER A 149 11.97 -8.90 17.19
CA SER A 149 12.88 -9.06 18.33
C SER A 149 13.96 -7.98 18.32
N SER A 150 14.36 -7.53 19.51
CA SER A 150 15.51 -6.64 19.70
C SER A 150 16.84 -7.37 19.69
N ARG A 151 16.83 -8.71 19.81
CA ARG A 151 18.03 -9.55 19.79
C ARG A 151 18.19 -10.18 18.41
N LEU A 152 19.34 -9.94 17.78
CA LEU A 152 19.71 -10.53 16.49
C LEU A 152 19.66 -12.07 16.53
N TYR A 153 20.14 -12.66 17.64
CA TYR A 153 20.10 -14.10 17.84
C TYR A 153 18.69 -14.71 17.72
N ASP A 154 17.68 -14.05 18.30
CA ASP A 154 16.30 -14.54 18.22
C ASP A 154 15.74 -14.43 16.80
N LEU A 155 16.21 -13.47 16.00
CA LEU A 155 15.84 -13.33 14.60
C LEU A 155 16.49 -14.40 13.73
N GLN A 156 17.77 -14.70 13.97
CA GLN A 156 18.50 -15.76 13.28
C GLN A 156 17.90 -17.15 13.57
N ALA A 157 17.52 -17.39 14.83
CA ALA A 157 16.89 -18.63 15.27
C ALA A 157 15.46 -18.87 14.74
N GLU A 158 14.81 -17.86 14.14
CA GLU A 158 13.52 -18.06 13.44
C GLU A 158 13.70 -18.76 12.07
N TRP A 159 14.94 -18.88 11.61
CA TRP A 159 15.29 -19.42 10.30
C TRP A 159 16.27 -20.60 10.35
N GLU A 160 17.23 -20.59 11.27
CA GLU A 160 18.20 -21.70 11.51
C GLU A 160 17.62 -22.82 12.39
#